data_AF-A0A164SWI2-F1
#
_entry.id   AF-A0A164SWI2-F1
#
_cell.length_a   1.000
_cell.length_b   1.000
_cell.length_c   1.000
_cell.angle_alpha   90.00
_cell.angle_beta   90.00
_cell.angle_gamma   90.00
#
_symmetry.space_group_name_H-M   'P 1'
#
loop_
_entity.id
_entity.type
_entity.pdbx_description
1 polymer ?
#
loop_
_entity_poly.entity_id
_entity_poly.type
_entity_poly.pdbx_seq_one_letter_code
_entity_poly.pdbx_strand_id
1 'polypeptide(L)'
;MSPEVILNAGIPCYRLVQNPGEFIVTFPRAYHSGFSHGFNCSEASNIATPEWLLFTGEAEIRRAAENNPPSVSHIQLLYDLALSFSSGWFTLHEFPRVFNCMI
;
A
#
# COMPACT_ATOMS: atom_id res chain seq x y z
N MET A 1 11.13 3.96 16.97
CA MET A 1 10.63 5.22 17.56
C MET A 1 9.37 4.89 18.34
N SER A 2 9.24 5.30 19.61
CA SER A 2 8.01 5.02 20.37
C SER A 2 6.86 5.90 19.87
N PRO A 3 5.59 5.44 19.95
CA PRO A 3 4.43 6.26 19.63
C PRO A 3 4.38 7.57 20.43
N GLU A 4 4.90 7.56 21.65
CA GLU A 4 4.99 8.75 22.52
C GLU A 4 5.83 9.87 21.89
N VAL A 5 6.98 9.54 21.28
CA VAL A 5 7.82 10.52 20.59
C VAL A 5 7.07 11.15 19.40
N ILE A 6 6.30 10.33 18.66
CA ILE A 6 5.53 10.76 17.49
C ILE A 6 4.37 11.69 17.90
N LEU A 7 3.64 11.31 18.95
CA LEU A 7 2.55 12.11 19.51
C LEU A 7 3.04 13.45 20.06
N ASN A 8 4.18 13.46 20.77
CA ASN A 8 4.79 14.69 21.29
C ASN A 8 5.25 15.64 20.17
N ALA A 9 5.54 15.12 18.97
CA ALA A 9 5.83 15.92 17.78
C ALA A 9 4.56 16.45 17.07
N GLY A 10 3.36 16.20 17.60
CA GLY A 10 2.10 16.63 17.03
C GLY A 10 1.61 15.78 15.84
N ILE A 11 2.20 14.60 15.63
CA ILE A 11 1.83 13.70 14.53
C ILE A 11 0.72 12.75 15.02
N PRO A 12 -0.42 12.66 14.32
CA PRO A 12 -1.48 11.73 14.68
C PRO A 12 -1.00 10.28 14.66
N CYS A 13 -1.26 9.55 15.73
CA CYS A 13 -0.93 8.13 15.85
C CYS A 13 -2.15 7.36 16.34
N TYR A 14 -2.43 6.22 15.69
CA TYR A 14 -3.56 5.35 16.01
C TYR A 14 -3.06 3.93 16.30
N ARG A 15 -3.79 3.20 17.16
CA ARG A 15 -3.46 1.84 17.58
C ARG A 15 -4.67 0.93 17.42
N LEU A 16 -4.40 -0.31 17.02
CA LEU A 16 -5.37 -1.41 17.00
C LEU A 16 -4.72 -2.71 17.49
N VAL A 17 -5.52 -3.74 17.72
CA VAL A 17 -5.07 -5.11 18.01
C VAL A 17 -5.69 -6.01 16.95
N GLN A 18 -4.86 -6.76 16.22
CA GLN A 18 -5.32 -7.75 15.24
C GLN A 18 -5.47 -9.12 15.92
N ASN A 19 -6.68 -9.67 15.88
CA ASN A 19 -6.99 -11.02 16.33
C ASN A 19 -7.02 -12.02 15.15
N PRO A 20 -6.94 -13.33 15.41
CA PRO A 20 -7.07 -14.35 14.37
C PRO A 20 -8.38 -14.19 13.58
N GLY A 21 -8.27 -14.20 12.25
CA GLY A 21 -9.41 -14.02 11.33
C GLY A 21 -9.73 -12.55 10.99
N GLU A 22 -9.03 -11.58 11.57
CA GLU A 22 -9.21 -10.16 11.23
C GLU A 22 -8.24 -9.69 10.14
N PHE A 23 -8.72 -8.77 9.30
CA PHE A 23 -7.92 -8.07 8.30
C PHE A 23 -7.52 -6.69 8.80
N ILE A 24 -6.28 -6.29 8.51
CA ILE A 24 -5.80 -4.93 8.68
C ILE A 24 -5.53 -4.34 7.30
N VAL A 25 -6.10 -3.16 7.03
CA VAL A 25 -5.91 -2.44 5.76
C VAL A 25 -5.07 -1.20 6.02
N THR A 26 -3.93 -1.12 5.35
CA THR A 26 -3.04 0.06 5.37
C THR A 26 -3.27 0.90 4.13
N PHE A 27 -3.64 2.16 4.31
CA PHE A 27 -3.87 3.10 3.21
C PHE A 27 -2.56 3.65 2.63
N PRO A 28 -2.58 4.18 1.40
CA PRO A 28 -1.40 4.80 0.80
C PRO A 28 -0.81 5.88 1.70
N ARG A 29 0.52 5.88 1.86
CA ARG A 29 1.29 6.81 2.71
C ARG A 29 1.00 6.71 4.22
N ALA A 30 0.22 5.73 4.68
CA ALA A 30 0.03 5.47 6.10
C ALA A 30 1.22 4.66 6.67
N TYR A 31 2.07 5.35 7.43
CA TYR A 31 3.14 4.68 8.19
C TYR A 31 2.52 3.79 9.28
N HIS A 32 3.01 2.56 9.40
CA HIS A 32 2.57 1.61 10.41
C HIS A 32 3.77 0.88 11.01
N SER A 33 3.61 0.46 12.27
CA SER A 33 4.56 -0.40 12.98
C SER A 33 3.77 -1.23 14.00
N GLY A 34 4.33 -2.37 14.41
CA GLY A 34 3.65 -3.28 15.32
C GLY A 34 4.57 -4.38 15.85
N PHE A 35 4.00 -5.24 16.69
CA PHE A 35 4.67 -6.41 17.24
C PHE A 35 3.63 -7.52 17.49
N SER A 36 4.10 -8.77 17.54
CA SER A 36 3.25 -9.92 17.86
C SER A 36 3.24 -10.17 19.38
N HIS A 37 2.06 -10.46 19.94
CA HIS A 37 1.89 -10.81 21.35
C HIS A 37 2.31 -12.26 21.68
N GLY A 38 2.63 -13.07 20.67
CA GLY A 38 3.01 -14.48 20.80
C GLY A 38 3.25 -15.11 19.42
N PHE A 39 3.34 -16.43 19.36
CA PHE A 39 3.45 -17.16 18.10
C PHE A 39 2.19 -16.96 17.25
N ASN A 40 2.37 -16.54 16.00
CA ASN A 40 1.28 -16.38 15.04
C ASN A 40 1.76 -16.65 13.60
N CYS A 41 0.79 -16.72 12.68
CA CYS A 41 1.02 -16.74 11.25
C CYS A 41 0.12 -15.67 10.62
N SER A 42 0.70 -14.80 9.80
CA SER A 42 0.00 -13.71 9.13
C SER A 42 0.55 -13.57 7.72
N GLU A 43 -0.32 -13.21 6.78
CA GLU A 43 0.03 -12.93 5.40
C GLU A 43 -0.33 -11.48 5.08
N ALA A 44 0.49 -10.82 4.27
CA ALA A 44 0.26 -9.46 3.82
C ALA A 44 0.46 -9.38 2.31
N SER A 45 -0.32 -8.54 1.65
CA SER A 45 -0.11 -8.23 0.24
C SER A 45 -0.46 -6.79 -0.09
N ASN A 46 0.22 -6.23 -1.07
CA ASN A 46 -0.08 -4.90 -1.58
C ASN A 46 -1.12 -4.98 -2.69
N ILE A 47 -2.14 -4.12 -2.58
CA ILE A 47 -3.23 -4.00 -3.53
C ILE A 47 -3.22 -2.57 -4.08
N ALA A 48 -3.35 -2.44 -5.41
CA ALA A 48 -3.51 -1.16 -6.08
C ALA A 48 -4.88 -1.09 -6.76
N THR A 49 -5.77 -0.25 -6.23
CA THR A 49 -7.04 0.12 -6.89
C THR A 49 -6.78 1.21 -7.94
N PRO A 50 -7.69 1.50 -8.88
CA PRO A 50 -7.51 2.61 -9.82
C PRO A 50 -7.23 3.96 -9.12
N GLU A 51 -7.85 4.22 -7.98
CA GLU A 51 -7.65 5.43 -7.17
C GLU A 51 -6.24 5.52 -6.59
N TRP A 52 -5.53 4.39 -6.45
CA TRP A 52 -4.14 4.38 -6.01
C TRP A 52 -3.23 5.17 -6.97
N LEU A 53 -3.56 5.23 -8.25
CA LEU A 53 -2.82 6.00 -9.26
C LEU A 53 -2.77 7.50 -8.94
N LEU A 54 -3.67 8.03 -8.11
CA LEU A 54 -3.61 9.41 -7.65
C LEU A 54 -2.37 9.69 -6.78
N PHE A 55 -1.78 8.66 -6.16
CA PHE A 55 -0.61 8.79 -5.29
C PHE A 55 0.72 8.48 -5.99
N THR A 56 0.70 7.87 -7.18
CA THR A 56 1.91 7.35 -7.84
C THR A 56 2.82 8.46 -8.34
N GLY A 57 2.25 9.55 -8.88
CA GLY A 57 3.02 10.68 -9.40
C GLY A 57 3.92 11.32 -8.34
N GLU A 58 3.38 11.64 -7.16
CA GLU A 58 4.17 12.18 -6.05
C GLU A 58 5.22 11.18 -5.54
N ALA A 59 4.86 9.89 -5.49
CA ALA A 59 5.77 8.84 -5.06
C ALA A 59 6.98 8.71 -6.00
N GLU A 60 6.76 8.75 -7.32
CA GLU A 60 7.84 8.72 -8.32
C GLU A 60 8.79 9.89 -8.17
N ILE A 61 8.26 11.11 -8.03
CA ILE A 61 9.07 12.32 -7.90
C ILE A 61 9.96 12.22 -6.65
N ARG A 62 9.39 11.80 -5.51
CA ARG A 62 10.15 11.63 -4.26
C ARG A 62 11.24 10.57 -4.40
N ARG A 63 10.88 9.41 -4.98
CA ARG A 63 11.79 8.30 -5.21
C ARG A 63 12.96 8.67 -6.12
N ALA A 64 12.69 9.41 -7.20
CA ALA A 64 13.73 9.93 -8.08
C ALA A 64 14.67 10.90 -7.34
N ALA A 65 14.13 11.79 -6.49
CA ALA A 65 14.94 12.70 -5.68
C ALA A 65 15.85 11.96 -4.66
N GLU A 66 15.41 10.80 -4.18
CA GLU A 66 16.15 9.93 -3.26
C GLU A 66 17.07 8.92 -3.98
N ASN A 67 17.17 8.95 -5.32
CA ASN A 67 17.84 7.93 -6.13
C ASN A 67 17.38 6.49 -5.82
N ASN A 68 16.08 6.33 -5.53
CA ASN A 68 15.47 5.06 -5.12
C ASN A 68 14.48 4.58 -6.20
N PRO A 69 14.86 3.67 -7.11
CA PRO A 69 13.97 3.25 -8.19
C PRO A 69 12.67 2.61 -7.68
N PRO A 70 11.56 2.70 -8.43
CA PRO A 70 10.31 2.05 -8.06
C PRO A 70 10.41 0.53 -8.23
N SER A 71 9.72 -0.21 -7.36
CA SER A 71 9.66 -1.68 -7.43
C SER A 71 8.75 -2.19 -8.55
N VAL A 72 7.82 -1.34 -9.02
CA VAL A 72 6.89 -1.61 -10.12
C VAL A 72 6.83 -0.42 -11.06
N SER A 73 6.66 -0.66 -12.36
CA SER A 73 6.52 0.42 -13.35
C SER A 73 5.11 1.02 -13.29
N HIS A 74 4.98 2.24 -12.75
CA HIS A 74 3.68 2.93 -12.71
C HIS A 74 3.09 3.21 -14.09
N ILE A 75 3.93 3.44 -15.10
CA ILE A 75 3.47 3.60 -16.49
C ILE A 75 2.87 2.31 -17.02
N GLN A 76 3.47 1.15 -16.71
CA GLN A 76 2.91 -0.14 -17.11
C GLN A 76 1.55 -0.38 -16.43
N LEU A 77 1.41 -0.04 -15.14
CA LEU A 77 0.13 -0.16 -14.43
C LEU A 77 -0.96 0.73 -15.04
N LEU A 78 -0.61 1.96 -15.40
CA LEU A 78 -1.52 2.88 -16.07
C LEU A 78 -1.93 2.38 -17.46
N TYR A 79 -0.96 1.91 -18.25
CA TYR A 79 -1.21 1.37 -19.58
C TYR A 79 -2.11 0.13 -19.52
N ASP A 80 -1.81 -0.79 -18.61
CA ASP A 80 -2.59 -1.99 -18.39
C ASP A 80 -4.03 -1.69 -17.95
N LEU A 81 -4.21 -0.68 -17.09
CA LEU A 81 -5.53 -0.19 -16.71
C LEU A 81 -6.25 0.46 -17.91
N ALA A 82 -5.56 1.27 -18.72
CA ALA A 82 -6.14 1.85 -19.93
C ALA A 82 -6.60 0.77 -20.92
N LEU A 83 -5.81 -0.30 -21.08
CA LEU A 83 -6.17 -1.43 -21.93
C LEU A 83 -7.40 -2.18 -21.41
N SER A 84 -7.56 -2.36 -20.10
CA SER A 84 -8.74 -3.06 -19.55
C SER A 84 -10.05 -2.32 -19.83
N PHE A 85 -10.02 -0.97 -19.91
CA PHE A 85 -11.19 -0.19 -20.34
C PHE A 85 -11.53 -0.40 -21.83
N SER A 86 -10.52 -0.61 -22.69
CA SER A 86 -10.71 -0.73 -24.14
C SER A 86 -11.25 -2.09 -24.59
N SER A 87 -11.00 -3.15 -23.81
CA SER A 87 -11.32 -4.52 -24.21
C SER A 87 -12.76 -4.94 -23.89
N GLY A 88 -13.55 -4.10 -23.20
CA GLY A 88 -14.92 -4.44 -22.77
C GLY A 88 -14.98 -5.45 -21.62
N TRP A 89 -13.84 -5.87 -21.08
CA TRP A 89 -13.72 -6.75 -19.91
C TRP A 89 -13.84 -5.94 -18.62
N PHE A 90 -15.02 -5.40 -18.34
CA PHE A 90 -15.32 -4.80 -17.05
C PHE A 90 -16.00 -5.82 -16.13
N THR A 91 -15.23 -6.81 -15.68
CA THR A 91 -15.58 -7.55 -14.47
C THR A 91 -14.72 -7.03 -13.33
N LEU A 92 -15.36 -6.35 -12.38
CA LEU A 92 -14.80 -5.89 -11.09
C LEU A 92 -14.04 -6.98 -10.29
N HIS A 93 -14.06 -8.24 -10.75
CA HIS A 93 -13.46 -9.39 -10.11
C HIS A 93 -11.96 -9.60 -10.41
N GLU A 94 -11.35 -8.86 -11.35
CA GLU A 94 -9.93 -9.08 -11.73
C GLU A 94 -8.97 -7.94 -11.36
N PHE A 95 -9.47 -6.82 -10.81
CA PHE A 95 -8.65 -5.73 -10.29
C PHE A 95 -8.79 -5.68 -8.77
N PRO A 96 -7.97 -6.49 -8.09
CA PRO A 96 -6.69 -5.95 -7.70
C PRO A 96 -5.52 -6.83 -8.14
N ARG A 97 -4.55 -6.24 -8.83
CA ARG A 97 -3.23 -6.85 -8.94
C ARG A 97 -2.61 -6.86 -7.55
N VAL A 98 -2.56 -8.05 -6.98
CA VAL A 98 -1.80 -8.40 -5.80
C VAL A 98 -0.33 -8.27 -6.19
N PHE A 99 0.31 -7.16 -5.83
CA PHE A 99 1.74 -7.02 -5.95
C PHE A 99 2.35 -7.57 -4.68
N ASN A 100 2.98 -8.74 -4.80
CA ASN A 100 3.83 -9.26 -3.75
C ASN A 100 5.15 -8.48 -3.75
N CYS A 101 5.09 -7.19 -3.45
CA CYS A 101 6.27 -6.40 -3.12
C CYS A 101 6.46 -6.51 -1.61
N MET A 102 7.57 -7.11 -1.19
CA MET A 102 8.00 -7.07 0.21
C MET A 102 7.94 -5.63 0.71
N ILE A 103 7.32 -5.47 1.87
CA ILE A 103 7.48 -4.31 2.77
C ILE A 103 8.96 -4.08 3.06
#